data_AF-A0A2N3DB23-F1
#
_entry.id   AF-A0A2N3DB23-F1
#
_cell.length_a   1.000
_cell.length_b   1.000
_cell.length_c   1.000
_cell.angle_alpha   90.00
_cell.angle_beta   90.00
_cell.angle_gamma   90.00
#
_symmetry.space_group_name_H-M   'P 1'
#
loop_
_entity.id
_entity.type
_entity.pdbx_description
1 polymer ?
#
loop_
_entity_poly.entity_id
_entity_poly.type
_entity_poly.pdbx_seq_one_letter_code
_entity_poly.pdbx_strand_id
1 'polypeptide(L)'
;MNYAEETDTLRRLALLQLIAEDGGASNDGTLLTAMRSLGHVQYLDQSAVRRLLGELAQRDCVTTEMVRDTVMVAKITERGRMAVAGHVSIGGIASPHQGL
;
A
#
# COMPACT_ATOMS: atom_id res chain seq x y z
N MET A 1 -21.76 -5.13 -3.39
CA MET A 1 -20.72 -4.41 -2.64
C MET A 1 -20.07 -5.43 -1.73
N ASN A 2 -18.84 -5.86 -2.04
CA ASN A 2 -18.17 -6.97 -1.36
C ASN A 2 -17.21 -6.40 -0.32
N TYR A 3 -17.47 -6.65 0.97
CA TYR A 3 -16.67 -6.16 2.10
C TYR A 3 -15.17 -6.47 1.99
N ALA A 4 -14.82 -7.61 1.38
CA ALA A 4 -13.42 -7.99 1.19
C ALA A 4 -12.67 -7.04 0.23
N GLU A 5 -13.35 -6.59 -0.82
CA GLU A 5 -12.75 -5.70 -1.83
C GLU A 5 -12.55 -4.29 -1.27
N GLU A 6 -13.53 -3.78 -0.52
CA GLU A 6 -13.42 -2.49 0.18
C GLU A 6 -12.24 -2.48 1.15
N THR A 7 -12.11 -3.53 1.96
CA THR A 7 -11.01 -3.68 2.90
C THR A 7 -9.66 -3.63 2.17
N ASP A 8 -9.56 -4.28 1.02
CA ASP A 8 -8.36 -4.27 0.21
C ASP A 8 -8.10 -2.90 -0.45
N THR A 9 -9.12 -2.15 -0.86
CA THR A 9 -8.94 -0.76 -1.35
C THR A 9 -8.40 0.17 -0.28
N LEU A 10 -8.86 0.01 0.97
CA LEU A 10 -8.39 0.77 2.13
C LEU A 10 -6.96 0.38 2.50
N ARG A 11 -6.64 -0.92 2.52
CA ARG A 11 -5.29 -1.40 2.80
C ARG A 11 -4.27 -0.91 1.77
N ARG A 12 -4.65 -0.83 0.49
CA ARG A 12 -3.78 -0.27 -0.56
C ARG A 12 -3.50 1.22 -0.33
N LEU A 13 -4.52 1.99 0.07
CA LEU A 13 -4.32 3.40 0.45
C LEU A 13 -3.40 3.53 1.67
N ALA A 14 -3.63 2.72 2.71
CA ALA A 14 -2.82 2.73 3.93
C ALA A 14 -1.35 2.39 3.64
N LEU A 15 -1.07 1.39 2.80
CA LEU A 15 0.30 1.06 2.38
C LEU A 15 0.97 2.23 1.64
N LEU A 16 0.25 2.91 0.73
CA LEU A 16 0.82 4.07 0.04
C LEU A 16 1.12 5.23 0.99
N GLN A 17 0.24 5.49 1.96
CA GLN A 17 0.46 6.49 3.00
C GLN A 17 1.71 6.18 3.82
N LEU A 18 1.82 4.94 4.31
CA LEU A 18 2.97 4.48 5.08
C LEU A 18 4.29 4.62 4.29
N ILE A 19 4.31 4.23 3.02
CA ILE A 19 5.51 4.39 2.18
C ILE A 19 5.84 5.87 1.99
N ALA A 20 4.85 6.73 1.80
CA ALA A 20 5.07 8.17 1.63
C ALA A 20 5.63 8.82 2.91
N GLU A 21 5.10 8.42 4.07
CA GLU A 21 5.54 8.88 5.41
C GLU A 21 6.95 8.40 5.75
N ASP A 22 7.32 7.18 5.35
CA ASP A 22 8.65 6.58 5.53
C ASP A 22 9.70 7.10 4.53
N GLY A 23 9.54 8.32 4.03
CA GLY A 23 10.48 8.94 3.08
C GLY A 23 10.37 8.45 1.63
N GLY A 24 9.32 7.70 1.29
CA GLY A 24 9.01 7.28 -0.08
C GLY A 24 9.53 5.90 -0.49
N ALA A 25 10.16 5.14 0.42
CA ALA A 25 10.52 3.76 0.20
C ALA A 25 10.47 2.96 1.51
N SER A 26 9.93 1.75 1.49
CA SER A 26 9.89 0.89 2.68
C SER A 26 9.87 -0.59 2.30
N ASN A 27 10.29 -1.46 3.23
CA ASN A 27 10.29 -2.90 3.02
C ASN A 27 9.01 -3.57 3.54
N ASP A 28 8.68 -4.72 2.97
CA ASP A 28 7.47 -5.48 3.28
C ASP A 28 7.34 -5.88 4.76
N GLY A 29 8.44 -6.13 5.48
CA GLY A 29 8.44 -6.41 6.92
C GLY A 29 8.10 -5.19 7.78
N THR A 30 8.68 -4.03 7.47
CA THR A 30 8.35 -2.75 8.12
C THR A 30 6.88 -2.40 7.85
N LEU A 31 6.45 -2.53 6.59
CA LEU A 31 5.07 -2.26 6.19
C LEU A 31 4.07 -3.19 6.89
N LEU A 32 4.37 -4.49 7.00
CA LEU A 32 3.53 -5.43 7.75
C LEU A 32 3.39 -5.01 9.22
N THR A 33 4.50 -4.60 9.84
CA THR A 33 4.51 -4.16 11.23
C THR A 33 3.66 -2.90 11.41
N ALA A 34 3.84 -1.90 10.55
CA ALA A 34 3.06 -0.67 10.58
C ALA A 34 1.56 -0.92 10.35
N MET A 35 1.21 -1.76 9.37
CA MET A 35 -0.19 -2.13 9.10
C MET A 35 -0.84 -2.82 10.30
N ARG A 36 -0.11 -3.69 11.01
CA ARG A 36 -0.61 -4.33 12.24
C ARG A 36 -0.83 -3.31 13.36
N SER A 37 0.07 -2.33 13.51
CA SER A 37 -0.09 -1.25 14.47
C SER A 37 -1.31 -0.36 14.20
N LEU A 38 -1.72 -0.24 12.92
CA LEU A 38 -2.95 0.45 12.51
C LEU A 38 -4.24 -0.38 12.70
N GLY A 39 -4.12 -1.60 13.26
CA GLY A 39 -5.28 -2.47 13.51
C GLY A 39 -5.63 -3.40 12.34
N HIS A 40 -4.84 -3.43 11.25
CA HIS A 40 -5.01 -4.42 10.18
C HIS A 40 -4.42 -5.78 10.56
N VAL A 41 -4.89 -6.37 11.66
CA VAL A 41 -4.28 -7.56 12.28
C VAL A 41 -4.88 -8.87 11.75
N GLN A 42 -6.18 -8.89 11.45
CA GLN A 42 -6.83 -10.10 10.96
C GLN A 42 -6.39 -10.43 9.52
N TYR A 43 -5.72 -11.57 9.37
CA TYR A 43 -5.31 -12.17 8.09
C TYR A 43 -4.28 -11.37 7.27
N LEU A 44 -3.53 -10.46 7.89
CA LEU A 44 -2.41 -9.78 7.24
C LEU A 44 -1.08 -10.44 7.61
N ASP A 45 -0.51 -11.15 6.64
CA ASP A 45 0.82 -11.73 6.68
C ASP A 45 1.72 -11.07 5.60
N GLN A 46 2.97 -11.50 5.53
CA GLN A 46 3.92 -10.95 4.58
C GLN A 46 3.52 -11.23 3.12
N SER A 47 2.88 -12.38 2.85
CA SER A 47 2.40 -12.73 1.51
C SER A 47 1.27 -11.80 1.04
N ALA A 48 0.35 -11.44 1.95
CA ALA A 48 -0.71 -10.47 1.68
C ALA A 48 -0.14 -9.07 1.40
N VAL A 49 0.84 -8.60 2.16
CA VAL A 49 1.50 -7.31 1.90
C VAL A 49 2.17 -7.31 0.51
N ARG A 50 2.90 -8.37 0.16
CA ARG A 50 3.52 -8.49 -1.17
C ARG A 50 2.49 -8.51 -2.29
N ARG A 51 1.36 -9.19 -2.10
CA ARG A 51 0.24 -9.18 -3.07
C ARG A 51 -0.29 -7.75 -3.28
N LEU A 52 -0.57 -7.03 -2.20
CA LEU A 52 -1.07 -5.65 -2.27
C LEU A 52 -0.04 -4.71 -2.93
N LEU A 53 1.25 -4.87 -2.64
CA LEU A 53 2.33 -4.13 -3.31
C LEU A 53 2.40 -4.45 -4.80
N GLY A 54 2.21 -5.70 -5.19
CA GLY A 54 2.11 -6.10 -6.61
C GLY A 54 0.93 -5.44 -7.31
N GLU A 55 -0.23 -5.37 -6.65
CA GLU A 55 -1.41 -4.69 -7.19
C GLU A 55 -1.22 -3.17 -7.31
N LEU A 56 -0.51 -2.55 -6.37
CA LEU A 56 -0.11 -1.14 -6.46
C LEU A 56 0.89 -0.90 -7.59
N ALA A 57 1.81 -1.84 -7.81
CA ALA A 57 2.78 -1.77 -8.90
C ALA A 57 2.10 -1.88 -10.28
N GLN A 58 1.12 -2.77 -10.44
CA GLN A 58 0.29 -2.88 -11.65
C GLN A 58 -0.49 -1.59 -11.98
N ARG A 59 -0.66 -0.68 -11.01
CA ARG A 59 -1.34 0.61 -11.15
C ARG A 59 -0.38 1.79 -11.23
N ASP A 60 0.92 1.52 -11.39
CA ASP A 60 2.01 2.49 -11.42
C ASP A 60 2.10 3.37 -10.17
N CYS A 61 1.64 2.89 -9.02
CA CYS A 61 1.67 3.65 -7.76
C CYS A 61 2.98 3.43 -6.97
N VAL A 62 3.61 2.27 -7.17
CA VAL A 62 4.90 1.91 -6.58
C VAL A 62 5.74 1.15 -7.60
N THR A 63 7.05 1.11 -7.38
CA THR A 63 7.96 0.11 -7.96
C THR A 63 8.41 -0.84 -6.87
N THR A 64 8.57 -2.12 -7.18
CA THR A 64 9.07 -3.12 -6.24
C THR A 64 10.40 -3.71 -6.69
N GLU A 65 11.27 -4.02 -5.73
CA GLU A 65 12.56 -4.66 -5.94
C GLU A 65 12.79 -5.73 -4.86
N MET A 66 13.39 -6.86 -5.25
CA MET A 66 13.85 -7.87 -4.29
C MET A 66 15.32 -7.62 -3.96
N VAL A 67 15.60 -7.32 -2.70
CA VAL A 67 16.97 -7.15 -2.18
C VAL A 67 17.45 -8.49 -1.62
N ARG A 68 18.59 -8.97 -2.14
CA ARG A 68 19.20 -10.26 -1.77
C ARG A 68 18.21 -11.43 -1.87
N ASP A 69 17.32 -11.39 -2.85
CA ASP A 69 16.26 -12.38 -3.12
C ASP A 69 15.33 -12.69 -1.93
N THR A 70 15.37 -11.88 -0.88
CA THR A 70 14.71 -12.19 0.41
C THR A 70 13.73 -11.10 0.82
N VAL A 71 14.13 -9.83 0.70
CA VAL A 71 13.37 -8.68 1.20
C VAL A 71 12.77 -7.91 0.03
N MET A 72 11.46 -7.69 0.05
CA MET A 72 10.81 -6.85 -0.96
C MET A 72 10.82 -5.40 -0.48
N VAL A 73 11.35 -4.50 -1.30
CA VAL A 73 11.33 -3.05 -1.06
C VAL A 73 10.39 -2.42 -2.07
N ALA A 74 9.46 -1.60 -1.60
CA ALA A 74 8.57 -0.80 -2.42
C ALA A 74 8.98 0.67 -2.36
N LYS A 75 8.99 1.34 -3.51
CA LYS A 75 9.26 2.77 -3.64
C LYS A 75 8.06 3.44 -4.30
N ILE A 76 7.54 4.52 -3.69
CA ILE A 76 6.39 5.23 -4.23
C ILE A 76 6.76 6.04 -5.48
N THR A 77 5.90 5.97 -6.49
CA THR A 77 6.02 6.79 -7.71
C THR A 77 5.36 8.15 -7.50
N GLU A 78 5.54 9.06 -8.45
CA GLU A 78 4.83 10.34 -8.42
C GLU A 78 3.31 10.16 -8.48
N ARG A 79 2.83 9.25 -9.33
CA ARG A 79 1.40 8.89 -9.40
C ARG A 79 0.87 8.37 -8.06
N GLY A 80 1.65 7.55 -7.36
CA GLY A 80 1.32 7.09 -6.01
C GLY A 80 1.19 8.25 -5.01
N ARG A 81 2.12 9.21 -5.03
CA ARG A 81 2.04 10.41 -4.18
C ARG A 81 0.81 11.25 -4.47
N MET A 82 0.48 11.45 -5.75
CA MET A 82 -0.73 12.17 -6.15
C MET A 82 -2.01 11.47 -5.68
N ALA A 83 -2.02 10.13 -5.66
CA ALA A 83 -3.15 9.37 -5.13
C ALA A 83 -3.31 9.54 -3.61
N VAL A 84 -2.20 9.48 -2.86
CA VAL A 84 -2.19 9.72 -1.41
C VAL A 84 -2.62 11.14 -1.06
N ALA A 85 -2.21 12.13 -1.85
CA ALA A 85 -2.63 13.53 -1.69
C ALA A 85 -4.09 13.78 -2.14
N GLY A 86 -4.76 12.79 -2.72
CA GLY A 86 -6.12 12.93 -3.24
C GLY A 86 -6.23 13.77 -4.52
N HIS A 87 -5.11 14.03 -5.21
CA HIS A 87 -5.09 14.75 -6.49
C HIS A 87 -5.54 13.88 -7.66
N VAL A 88 -5.41 12.55 -7.55
CA VAL A 88 -5.82 11.59 -8.58
C VAL A 88 -6.59 10.44 -7.94
N SER A 89 -7.71 10.06 -8.54
CA SER A 89 -8.42 8.82 -8.19
C SER A 89 -7.88 7.66 -9.03
N ILE A 90 -7.59 6.54 -8.37
CA ILE A 90 -7.06 5.33 -9.02
C ILE A 90 -7.97 4.16 -8.67
N GLY A 91 -8.49 3.49 -9.69
CA GLY A 91 -9.39 2.34 -9.52
C GLY A 91 -8.81 1.26 -8.61
N GLY A 92 -9.58 0.88 -7.59
CA GLY A 92 -9.18 -0.10 -6.58
C GLY A 92 -8.34 0.46 -5.43
N ILE A 93 -8.08 1.76 -5.37
CA ILE A 93 -7.47 2.43 -4.22
C ILE A 93 -8.51 3.37 -3.62
N ALA A 94 -8.73 3.29 -2.31
CA ALA A 94 -9.66 4.18 -1.63
C ALA A 94 -9.20 5.65 -1.74
N SER A 95 -10.14 6.59 -1.66
CA SER A 95 -9.79 8.02 -1.63
C SER A 95 -9.40 8.45 -0.22
N PRO A 96 -8.32 9.24 -0.03
CA PRO A 96 -7.94 9.76 1.28
C PRO A 96 -8.98 10.74 1.86
N HIS A 97 -9.87 11.29 1.03
CA HIS A 97 -10.94 12.19 1.44
C HIS A 97 -12.26 11.48 1.74
N GLN A 98 -12.34 10.15 1.59
CA GLN A 98 -13.59 9.38 1.71
C GLN A 98 -14.05 9.14 3.17
N GLY A 99 -13.70 10.06 4.09
CA GLY A 99 -14.00 10.00 5.52
C GLY A 99 -14.45 11.33 6.14
N LEU A 100 -14.86 12.31 5.32
CA LEU A 100 -15.52 13.56 5.74
C LEU A 100 -16.89 13.69 5.08
#